data_AF-A0A536ZM77-F1
#
_entry.id   AF-A0A536ZM77-F1
#
_cell.length_a   1.000
_cell.length_b   1.000
_cell.length_c   1.000
_cell.angle_alpha   90.00
_cell.angle_beta   90.00
_cell.angle_gamma   90.00
#
_symmetry.space_group_name_H-M   'P 1'
#
loop_
_entity.id
_entity.type
_entity.pdbx_description
1 polymer ?
#
loop_
_entity_poly.entity_id
_entity_poly.type
_entity_poly.pdbx_seq_one_letter_code
_entity_poly.pdbx_strand_id
1 'polypeptide(L)'
;MSTWFGTEDLVDLMMQCINVPDVGYMAVWGVSNNTRSYWDNTGAEKLGYKPKQNSEDFAAEILKQPNPLDPIAQQYQGGGFVTLDFTPLDARPKRF
;
A
#
# COMPACT_ATOMS: atom_id res chain seq x y z
N MET A 1 4.95 6.16 -3.28
CA MET A 1 3.72 6.90 -3.64
C MET A 1 2.51 5.98 -3.81
N SER A 2 2.69 4.70 -4.18
CA SER A 2 1.56 3.80 -4.45
C SER A 2 0.71 3.39 -3.24
N THR A 3 1.33 3.26 -2.06
CA THR A 3 0.72 2.63 -0.87
C THR A 3 0.30 3.62 0.23
N TRP A 4 0.36 4.92 -0.04
CA TRP A 4 0.08 5.93 0.99
C TRP A 4 -1.40 5.94 1.37
N PHE A 5 -1.66 6.06 2.66
CA PHE A 5 -3.01 6.06 3.21
C PHE A 5 -3.17 7.25 4.15
N GLY A 6 -3.84 8.29 3.65
CA GLY A 6 -4.06 9.52 4.40
C GLY A 6 -5.01 9.30 5.58
N THR A 7 -4.81 10.10 6.63
CA THR A 7 -5.57 9.94 7.89
C THR A 7 -7.07 10.17 7.72
N GLU A 8 -7.49 11.13 6.88
CA GLU A 8 -8.92 11.39 6.66
C GLU A 8 -9.56 10.25 5.89
N ASP A 9 -8.86 9.75 4.88
CA ASP A 9 -9.28 8.58 4.10
C ASP A 9 -9.34 7.31 4.97
N LEU A 10 -8.43 7.14 5.93
CA LEU A 10 -8.47 6.05 6.90
C LEU A 10 -9.71 6.15 7.79
N VAL A 11 -9.98 7.33 8.33
CA VAL A 11 -11.16 7.55 9.17
C VAL A 11 -12.44 7.31 8.36
N ASP A 12 -12.54 7.80 7.13
CA ASP A 12 -13.71 7.57 6.28
C ASP A 12 -13.91 6.07 6.01
N LEU A 13 -12.85 5.32 5.65
CA LEU A 13 -12.93 3.87 5.47
C LEU A 13 -13.50 3.19 6.73
N MET A 14 -12.98 3.53 7.91
CA MET A 14 -13.44 2.96 9.18
C MET A 14 -14.91 3.33 9.46
N MET A 15 -15.33 4.56 9.15
CA MET A 15 -16.72 4.99 9.29
C MET A 15 -17.66 4.22 8.36
N GLN A 16 -17.23 3.91 7.12
CA GLN A 16 -18.03 3.08 6.23
C GLN A 16 -18.16 1.64 6.76
N CYS A 17 -17.08 1.06 7.29
CA CYS A 17 -17.12 -0.27 7.90
C CYS A 17 -18.12 -0.38 9.07
N ILE A 18 -18.38 0.72 9.77
CA ILE A 18 -19.32 0.78 10.91
C ILE A 18 -20.75 1.03 10.43
N ASN A 19 -20.95 1.95 9.50
CA ASN A 19 -22.27 2.50 9.18
C ASN A 19 -22.98 1.82 8.02
N VAL A 20 -22.24 1.18 7.10
CA VAL A 20 -22.85 0.53 5.93
C VAL A 20 -23.48 -0.80 6.37
N PRO A 21 -24.80 -0.98 6.15
CA PRO A 21 -25.47 -2.20 6.56
C PRO A 21 -25.01 -3.41 5.73
N ASP A 22 -25.08 -4.59 6.35
CA ASP A 22 -24.89 -5.90 5.69
C ASP A 22 -23.56 -6.07 4.93
N VAL A 23 -22.49 -5.38 5.32
CA VAL A 23 -21.16 -5.52 4.68
C VAL A 23 -20.54 -6.91 4.89
N GLY A 24 -20.86 -7.58 6.01
CA GLY A 24 -20.34 -8.90 6.34
C GLY A 24 -18.81 -8.91 6.41
N TYR A 25 -18.19 -9.88 5.73
CA TYR A 25 -16.74 -9.94 5.53
C TYR A 25 -16.39 -9.50 4.11
N MET A 26 -15.48 -8.53 3.99
CA MET A 26 -15.03 -7.98 2.72
C MET A 26 -13.54 -7.66 2.80
N ALA A 27 -12.79 -8.04 1.76
CA ALA A 27 -11.41 -7.60 1.60
C ALA A 27 -11.40 -6.23 0.91
N VAL A 28 -10.67 -5.27 1.49
CA VAL A 28 -10.55 -3.91 0.98
C VAL A 28 -9.11 -3.45 1.14
N TRP A 29 -8.56 -2.79 0.13
CA TRP A 29 -7.24 -2.18 0.21
C TRP A 29 -7.34 -0.82 0.89
N GLY A 30 -6.71 -0.67 2.06
CA GLY A 30 -6.61 0.59 2.79
C GLY A 30 -5.57 1.50 2.14
N VAL A 31 -6.01 2.30 1.17
CA VAL A 31 -5.16 3.21 0.41
C VAL A 31 -5.97 4.43 -0.01
N SER A 32 -5.33 5.59 -0.01
CA SER A 32 -5.91 6.81 -0.59
C SER A 32 -6.02 6.71 -2.12
N ASN A 33 -6.58 7.73 -2.78
CA ASN A 33 -6.76 7.76 -4.23
C ASN A 33 -5.45 8.07 -4.96
N ASN A 34 -4.42 7.27 -4.69
CA ASN A 34 -3.09 7.48 -5.22
C ASN A 34 -3.06 7.21 -6.72
N THR A 35 -2.59 8.18 -7.50
CA THR A 35 -2.44 8.03 -8.96
C THR A 35 -1.61 6.79 -9.35
N ARG A 36 -0.67 6.39 -8.48
CA ARG A 36 0.22 5.24 -8.70
C ARG A 36 -0.17 4.01 -7.90
N SER A 37 -1.41 3.90 -7.41
CA SER A 37 -1.87 2.74 -6.63
C SER A 37 -1.62 1.43 -7.38
N TYR A 38 -1.23 0.39 -6.65
CA TYR A 38 -1.14 -0.98 -7.18
C TYR A 38 -2.47 -1.73 -7.11
N TRP A 39 -3.43 -1.18 -6.35
CA TRP A 39 -4.57 -1.90 -5.85
C TRP A 39 -5.86 -1.35 -6.42
N ASP A 40 -6.79 -2.26 -6.70
CA ASP A 40 -8.13 -1.99 -7.20
C ASP A 40 -9.16 -2.40 -6.13
N ASN A 41 -10.08 -1.48 -5.82
CA ASN A 41 -11.16 -1.65 -4.86
C ASN A 41 -12.55 -1.77 -5.53
N THR A 42 -12.64 -1.99 -6.85
CA THR A 42 -13.92 -2.25 -7.55
C THR A 42 -14.72 -3.41 -6.90
N GLY A 43 -14.04 -4.43 -6.38
CA GLY A 43 -14.67 -5.53 -5.63
C GLY A 43 -15.29 -5.14 -4.28
N ALA A 44 -15.00 -3.94 -3.78
CA ALA A 44 -15.46 -3.42 -2.48
C ALA A 44 -16.45 -2.25 -2.61
N GLU A 45 -17.01 -2.01 -3.80
CA GLU A 45 -17.92 -0.88 -4.07
C GLU A 45 -19.11 -0.80 -3.10
N LYS A 46 -19.62 -1.95 -2.62
CA LYS A 46 -20.71 -2.00 -1.63
C LYS A 46 -20.37 -1.24 -0.35
N LEU A 47 -19.11 -1.19 0.05
CA LEU A 47 -18.66 -0.43 1.22
C LEU A 47 -18.82 1.09 1.03
N GLY A 48 -18.94 1.58 -0.21
CA GLY A 48 -19.13 3.01 -0.48
C GLY A 48 -17.91 3.89 -0.16
N TYR A 49 -16.76 3.29 0.16
CA TYR A 49 -15.52 4.01 0.43
C TYR A 49 -15.00 4.72 -0.83
N LYS A 50 -14.79 6.03 -0.73
CA LYS A 50 -14.36 6.90 -1.84
C LYS A 50 -13.21 7.80 -1.36
N PRO A 51 -11.96 7.34 -1.42
CA PRO A 51 -10.82 8.11 -0.95
C PRO A 51 -10.67 9.42 -1.73
N LYS A 52 -10.24 10.47 -1.05
CA LYS A 52 -10.16 11.83 -1.59
C LYS A 52 -8.73 12.34 -1.67
N GLN A 53 -7.87 11.88 -0.77
CA GLN A 53 -6.48 12.34 -0.72
C GLN A 53 -5.66 11.62 -1.80
N ASN A 54 -4.56 12.24 -2.24
CA ASN A 54 -3.66 11.65 -3.22
C ASN A 54 -2.21 11.92 -2.84
N SER A 55 -1.40 10.88 -2.84
CA SER A 55 0.02 11.03 -2.52
C SER A 55 0.80 11.94 -3.49
N GLU A 56 0.32 12.18 -4.71
CA GLU A 56 1.00 13.07 -5.67
C GLU A 56 1.22 14.50 -5.12
N ASP A 57 0.41 14.94 -4.15
CA ASP A 57 0.60 16.21 -3.45
C ASP A 57 1.99 16.34 -2.79
N PHE A 58 2.62 15.20 -2.45
CA PHE A 58 3.94 15.11 -1.82
C PHE A 58 5.04 14.66 -2.79
N ALA A 59 4.69 14.26 -4.02
CA ALA A 59 5.64 13.59 -4.93
C ALA A 59 6.83 14.48 -5.29
N ALA A 60 6.61 15.79 -5.50
CA ALA A 60 7.66 16.72 -5.90
C ALA A 60 8.77 16.87 -4.82
N GLU A 61 8.42 16.72 -3.55
CA GLU A 61 9.38 16.78 -2.45
C GLU A 61 10.08 15.43 -2.25
N ILE A 62 9.32 14.34 -2.24
CA ILE A 62 9.84 12.99 -1.96
C ILE A 62 10.75 12.51 -3.10
N LEU A 63 10.38 12.74 -4.36
CA LEU A 63 11.15 12.23 -5.51
C LEU A 63 12.51 12.91 -5.69
N LYS A 64 12.78 14.03 -4.99
CA LYS A 64 14.11 14.65 -4.96
C LYS A 64 15.08 13.91 -4.04
N GLN A 65 14.56 13.10 -3.13
CA GLN A 65 15.35 12.36 -2.17
C GLN A 65 15.73 10.99 -2.77
N PRO A 66 16.92 10.46 -2.45
CA PRO A 66 17.28 9.10 -2.85
C PRO A 66 16.28 8.10 -2.25
N ASN A 67 15.88 7.09 -3.01
CA ASN A 67 15.01 6.03 -2.50
C ASN A 67 15.77 5.25 -1.41
N PRO A 68 15.23 5.14 -0.18
CA PRO A 68 15.92 4.46 0.91
C PRO A 68 15.94 2.93 0.79
N LEU A 69 15.13 2.36 -0.11
CA LEU A 69 15.06 0.91 -0.30
C LEU A 69 16.19 0.39 -1.18
N ASP A 70 16.66 -0.83 -0.90
CA ASP A 70 17.58 -1.53 -1.79
C ASP A 70 16.90 -1.88 -3.14
N PRO A 71 17.67 -2.16 -4.21
CA PRO A 71 17.11 -2.40 -5.54
C PRO A 71 16.10 -3.56 -5.63
N ILE A 72 16.23 -4.60 -4.80
CA ILE A 72 15.28 -5.73 -4.78
C ILE A 72 13.99 -5.29 -4.10
N ALA A 73 14.09 -4.64 -2.93
CA ALA A 73 12.93 -4.12 -2.21
C ALA A 73 12.09 -3.14 -3.04
N GLN A 74 12.69 -2.40 -3.97
CA GLN A 74 11.98 -1.49 -4.87
C GLN A 74 11.11 -2.20 -5.92
N GLN A 75 11.35 -3.48 -6.22
CA GLN A 75 10.64 -4.23 -7.26
C GLN A 75 9.33 -4.85 -6.78
N TYR A 76 9.11 -4.91 -5.47
CA TYR A 76 7.99 -5.62 -4.87
C TYR A 76 7.15 -4.71 -3.98
N GLN A 77 5.84 -4.95 -3.93
CA GLN A 77 4.90 -4.12 -3.17
C GLN A 77 5.17 -4.09 -1.66
N GLY A 78 5.84 -5.13 -1.12
CA GLY A 78 6.21 -5.23 0.29
C GLY A 78 7.40 -4.35 0.70
N GLY A 79 8.09 -3.70 -0.24
CA GLY A 79 9.24 -2.85 0.06
C GLY A 79 10.34 -3.62 0.80
N GLY A 80 10.94 -2.98 1.81
CA GLY A 80 12.04 -3.55 2.60
C GLY A 80 11.71 -4.84 3.35
N PHE A 81 10.42 -5.19 3.52
CA PHE A 81 10.05 -6.48 4.10
C PHE A 81 10.45 -7.67 3.22
N VAL A 82 10.62 -7.48 1.91
CA VAL A 82 10.97 -8.56 0.98
C VAL A 82 12.43 -8.99 1.11
N THR A 83 13.31 -8.08 1.55
CA THR A 83 14.73 -8.37 1.73
C THR A 83 15.10 -8.70 3.17
N LEU A 84 14.16 -8.55 4.11
CA LEU A 84 14.33 -8.96 5.50
C LEU A 84 14.59 -10.48 5.55
N ASP A 85 15.72 -10.87 6.15
CA ASP A 85 16.20 -12.26 6.28
C ASP A 85 16.32 -13.02 4.94
N PHE A 86 16.28 -12.33 3.80
CA PHE A 86 16.47 -12.93 2.50
C PHE A 86 17.96 -13.16 2.26
N THR A 87 18.35 -14.42 2.11
CA THR A 87 19.71 -14.78 1.64
C THR A 87 19.66 -15.18 0.16
N PRO A 88 20.29 -14.39 -0.73
CA PRO A 88 20.48 -14.74 -2.14
C PRO A 88 21.12 -16.11 -2.31
N LEU A 89 20.77 -16.84 -3.37
CA LEU A 89 21.19 -18.23 -3.60
C LEU A 89 22.72 -18.42 -3.58
N ASP A 90 23.45 -17.45 -4.12
CA ASP A 90 24.90 -17.38 -4.19
C ASP A 90 25.57 -17.08 -2.84
N ALA A 91 24.83 -16.47 -1.91
CA ALA A 91 25.28 -16.16 -0.55
C ALA A 91 24.92 -17.23 0.49
N ARG A 92 24.18 -18.29 0.10
CA ARG A 92 23.79 -19.37 1.02
C ARG A 92 24.97 -20.26 1.38
N PRO A 93 25.06 -20.75 2.63
CA PRO A 93 26.07 -21.74 2.99
C PRO A 93 25.90 -23.01 2.16
N LYS A 94 27.01 -23.58 1.69
CA LYS A 94 27.00 -24.88 0.99
C LYS A 94 26.49 -25.94 1.96
N ARG A 95 25.50 -26.74 1.53
CA ARG A 95 25.09 -27.93 2.28
C ARG A 95 26.27 -28.91 2.32
N PHE A 96 26.59 -29.39 3.52
CA PHE A 96 27.57 -30.48 3.73
C PHE A 96 27.04 -31.80 3.18
#